data_AF-A0A0Q7ADL4-F1
#
_entry.id   AF-A0A0Q7ADL4-F1
#
_cell.length_a   1.000
_cell.length_b   1.000
_cell.length_c   1.000
_cell.angle_alpha   90.00
_cell.angle_beta   90.00
_cell.angle_gamma   90.00
#
_symmetry.space_group_name_H-M   'P 1'
#
loop_
_entity.id
_entity.type
_entity.pdbx_description
1 polymer ?
#
loop_
_entity_poly.entity_id
_entity_poly.type
_entity_poly.pdbx_seq_one_letter_code
_entity_poly.pdbx_strand_id
1 'polypeptide(L)'
;MLPPHVSRSLISERLPLIFPEGTPNRSYCIRELAASTVFAMLYIGAVEGADVWLGPVHVYRMTDTQAEDCCENARLTYRTNLRKKAFQVPGVRWYADNTREPIRDETLREGLLVVGAVLERPDIPTTSGLPRYALKADLAALFDPDLAGEDLSAAILAWQEKHLSRSARARVSLMRAGTAGRDGVLVSFPNGDTRRLVPGPSSDISKAVVEVFAVKFLEQPGVIWLSESGNKVAHPDLQLASNIGLDIEAQKNLPDLILVDLGPIEPLIVFVEVVATDGAITPRRQEALYAITDRGGFSRSQVAFVTAYADREAAGFKKTITGLAWGTFAWFMSEPDNLVLLQNGVRRLASLNVFIEAKAPLDP
;
A
#
# COMPACT_ATOMS: atom_id res chain seq x y z
N MET A 1 -27.80 7.21 -22.28
CA MET A 1 -27.36 8.52 -21.77
C MET A 1 -25.89 8.40 -21.42
N LEU A 2 -25.05 9.35 -21.82
CA LEU A 2 -23.64 9.34 -21.42
C LEU A 2 -23.50 9.84 -19.98
N PRO A 3 -22.50 9.37 -19.21
CA PRO A 3 -22.14 9.99 -17.93
C PRO A 3 -21.83 11.48 -18.10
N PRO A 4 -21.94 12.29 -17.03
CA PRO A 4 -21.46 13.67 -17.02
C PRO A 4 -20.04 13.76 -17.58
N HIS A 5 -19.76 14.84 -18.31
CA HIS A 5 -18.39 15.07 -18.75
C HIS A 5 -17.54 15.45 -17.54
N VAL A 6 -16.35 14.85 -17.45
CA VAL A 6 -15.41 15.02 -16.34
C VAL A 6 -14.04 15.34 -16.91
N SER A 7 -13.28 16.23 -16.27
CA SER A 7 -11.91 16.49 -16.70
C SER A 7 -10.97 15.35 -16.28
N ARG A 8 -9.88 15.16 -17.03
CA ARG A 8 -8.81 14.22 -16.64
C ARG A 8 -8.15 14.61 -15.32
N SER A 9 -8.05 15.91 -15.03
CA SER A 9 -7.51 16.43 -13.77
C SER A 9 -8.35 16.01 -12.57
N LEU A 10 -9.68 16.16 -12.65
CA LEU A 10 -10.61 15.76 -11.59
C LEU A 10 -10.46 14.27 -11.26
N ILE A 11 -10.36 13.43 -12.30
CA ILE A 11 -10.15 11.99 -12.12
C ILE A 11 -8.81 11.75 -11.42
N SER A 12 -7.73 12.38 -11.88
CA SER A 12 -6.40 12.24 -11.29
C SER A 12 -6.34 12.68 -9.82
N GLU A 13 -7.12 13.68 -9.42
CA GLU A 13 -7.24 14.13 -8.03
C GLU A 13 -8.00 13.11 -7.15
N ARG A 14 -9.05 12.50 -7.70
CA ARG A 14 -9.89 11.55 -6.94
C ARG A 14 -9.29 10.14 -6.85
N LEU A 15 -8.53 9.68 -7.85
CA LEU A 15 -7.99 8.32 -7.86
C LEU A 15 -7.15 7.96 -6.61
N PRO A 16 -6.21 8.80 -6.13
CA PRO A 16 -5.46 8.53 -4.90
C PRO A 16 -6.32 8.44 -3.64
N LEU A 17 -7.46 9.16 -3.61
CA LEU A 17 -8.43 9.14 -2.52
C LEU A 17 -9.26 7.86 -2.55
N ILE A 18 -9.67 7.42 -3.75
CA ILE A 18 -10.46 6.20 -3.99
C ILE A 18 -9.61 4.95 -3.73
N PHE A 19 -8.36 4.95 -4.21
CA PHE A 19 -7.39 3.86 -4.08
C PHE A 19 -6.29 4.26 -3.07
N PRO A 20 -6.50 4.04 -1.77
CA PRO A 20 -5.56 4.40 -0.72
C PRO A 20 -4.32 3.49 -0.74
N GLU A 21 -3.28 3.85 0.02
CA GLU A 21 -2.10 3.00 0.22
C GLU A 21 -2.49 1.60 0.72
N GLY A 22 -1.72 0.59 0.33
CA GLY A 22 -2.08 -0.82 0.46
C GLY A 22 -3.01 -1.37 -0.62
N THR A 23 -3.64 -0.53 -1.46
CA THR A 23 -4.39 -1.05 -2.62
C THR A 23 -3.44 -1.92 -3.47
N PRO A 24 -3.82 -3.17 -3.82
CA PRO A 24 -2.99 -4.00 -4.69
C PRO A 24 -2.65 -3.28 -5.99
N ASN A 25 -1.37 -3.23 -6.36
CA ASN A 25 -0.86 -2.52 -7.54
C ASN A 25 -1.38 -1.07 -7.61
N ARG A 26 -1.36 -0.36 -6.46
CA ARG A 26 -1.91 0.99 -6.34
C ARG A 26 -1.38 1.92 -7.41
N SER A 27 -0.08 1.89 -7.68
CA SER A 27 0.54 2.72 -8.73
C SER A 27 -0.15 2.61 -10.09
N TYR A 28 -0.63 1.42 -10.47
CA TYR A 28 -1.40 1.21 -11.71
C TYR A 28 -2.84 1.72 -11.65
N CYS A 29 -3.37 1.97 -10.45
CA CYS A 29 -4.70 2.53 -10.23
C CYS A 29 -4.70 4.07 -10.16
N ILE A 30 -3.57 4.71 -9.83
CA ILE A 30 -3.53 6.15 -9.52
C ILE A 30 -2.70 7.02 -10.47
N ARG A 31 -1.83 6.42 -11.30
CA ARG A 31 -0.98 7.18 -12.23
C ARG A 31 -1.78 7.82 -13.36
N GLU A 32 -1.16 8.73 -14.10
CA GLU A 32 -1.80 9.45 -15.21
C GLU A 32 -2.46 8.52 -16.25
N LEU A 33 -1.84 7.38 -16.56
CA LEU A 33 -2.41 6.41 -17.50
C LEU A 33 -3.74 5.80 -16.99
N ALA A 34 -3.89 5.66 -15.67
CA ALA A 34 -5.13 5.23 -15.04
C ALA A 34 -6.21 6.32 -15.15
N ALA A 35 -5.84 7.58 -14.90
CA ALA A 35 -6.74 8.72 -15.08
C ALA A 35 -7.23 8.84 -16.53
N SER A 36 -6.35 8.71 -17.52
CA SER A 36 -6.69 8.67 -18.94
C SER A 36 -7.63 7.51 -19.30
N THR A 37 -7.42 6.34 -18.68
CA THR A 37 -8.24 5.15 -18.93
C THR A 37 -9.65 5.32 -18.36
N VAL A 38 -9.78 5.78 -17.11
CA VAL A 38 -11.06 6.08 -16.47
C VAL A 38 -11.79 7.20 -17.21
N PHE A 39 -11.07 8.25 -17.63
CA PHE A 39 -11.62 9.33 -18.46
C PHE A 39 -12.24 8.75 -19.73
N ALA A 40 -11.50 7.94 -20.48
CA ALA A 40 -11.99 7.38 -21.73
C ALA A 40 -13.24 6.50 -21.51
N MET A 41 -13.31 5.74 -20.41
CA MET A 41 -14.51 4.97 -20.05
C MET A 41 -15.73 5.87 -19.84
N LEU A 42 -15.59 6.92 -19.03
CA LEU A 42 -16.67 7.88 -18.78
C LEU A 42 -17.04 8.66 -20.05
N TYR A 43 -16.04 9.07 -20.83
CA TYR A 43 -16.20 9.84 -22.07
C TYR A 43 -17.05 9.09 -23.09
N ILE A 44 -16.79 7.79 -23.31
CA ILE A 44 -17.57 6.97 -24.25
C ILE A 44 -18.82 6.32 -23.61
N GLY A 45 -18.96 6.41 -22.30
CA GLY A 45 -20.03 5.76 -21.54
C GLY A 45 -19.84 4.25 -21.39
N ALA A 46 -18.61 3.76 -21.37
CA ALA A 46 -18.28 2.36 -21.04
C ALA A 46 -18.41 2.12 -19.53
N VAL A 47 -19.65 2.14 -19.06
CA VAL A 47 -20.04 1.95 -17.66
C VAL A 47 -20.97 0.74 -17.57
N GLU A 48 -20.88 0.00 -16.46
CA GLU A 48 -21.76 -1.12 -16.14
C GLU A 48 -23.23 -0.79 -16.40
N GLY A 49 -23.92 -1.68 -17.12
CA GLY A 49 -25.33 -1.52 -17.52
C GLY A 49 -25.56 -0.77 -18.84
N ALA A 50 -24.55 -0.10 -19.43
CA ALA A 50 -24.71 0.66 -20.67
C ALA A 50 -24.48 -0.14 -21.97
N ASP A 51 -24.06 -1.41 -21.88
CA ASP A 51 -23.58 -2.25 -23.00
C ASP A 51 -22.58 -1.55 -23.94
N VAL A 52 -21.70 -0.73 -23.35
CA VAL A 52 -20.59 -0.08 -24.03
C VAL A 52 -19.30 -0.53 -23.38
N TRP A 53 -18.31 -0.82 -24.21
CA TRP A 53 -17.07 -1.43 -23.77
C TRP A 53 -15.87 -0.64 -24.27
N LEU A 54 -14.93 -0.39 -23.37
CA LEU A 54 -13.62 0.17 -23.62
C LEU A 54 -12.66 -0.91 -24.12
N GLY A 55 -11.81 -0.51 -25.06
CA GLY A 55 -10.57 -1.19 -25.41
C GLY A 55 -9.43 -0.17 -25.45
N PRO A 56 -8.16 -0.58 -25.32
CA PRO A 56 -7.02 0.33 -25.20
C PRO A 56 -6.95 1.42 -26.28
N VAL A 57 -7.44 1.13 -27.49
CA VAL A 57 -7.52 2.09 -28.61
C VAL A 57 -8.27 3.38 -28.27
N HIS A 58 -9.27 3.32 -27.39
CA HIS A 58 -10.02 4.49 -26.92
C HIS A 58 -9.22 5.39 -25.98
N VAL A 59 -8.08 4.92 -25.48
CA VAL A 59 -7.21 5.70 -24.61
C VAL A 59 -6.06 6.27 -25.42
N TYR A 60 -5.26 5.43 -26.10
CA TYR A 60 -4.05 5.91 -26.77
C TYR A 60 -4.33 6.74 -28.03
N ARG A 61 -5.54 6.70 -28.62
CA ARG A 61 -5.93 7.59 -29.72
C ARG A 61 -6.68 8.84 -29.28
N MET A 62 -6.94 9.00 -27.99
CA MET A 62 -7.55 10.23 -27.45
C MET A 62 -6.56 11.39 -27.55
N THR A 63 -7.09 12.59 -27.74
CA THR A 63 -6.34 13.85 -27.87
C THR A 63 -6.92 14.88 -26.91
N ASP A 64 -6.16 15.92 -26.57
CA ASP A 64 -6.66 17.01 -25.72
C ASP A 64 -7.87 17.69 -26.38
N THR A 65 -7.78 17.98 -27.68
CA THR A 65 -8.88 18.58 -28.46
C THR A 65 -10.17 17.76 -28.39
N GLN A 66 -10.08 16.43 -28.50
CA GLN A 66 -11.26 15.57 -28.40
C GLN A 66 -11.79 15.50 -26.97
N ALA A 67 -10.88 15.43 -25.99
CA ALA A 67 -11.26 15.29 -24.58
C ALA A 67 -11.95 16.55 -24.02
N GLU A 68 -11.57 17.74 -24.49
CA GLU A 68 -12.22 19.00 -24.13
C GLU A 68 -13.63 19.14 -24.70
N ASP A 69 -13.94 18.43 -25.78
CA ASP A 69 -15.27 18.45 -26.39
C ASP A 69 -16.28 17.66 -25.52
N CYS A 70 -17.06 18.40 -24.74
CA CYS A 70 -18.10 17.87 -23.87
C CYS A 70 -19.41 17.53 -24.58
N CYS A 71 -19.53 17.84 -25.88
CA CYS A 71 -20.73 17.59 -26.66
C CYS A 71 -21.03 16.09 -26.77
N GLU A 72 -22.27 15.69 -26.46
CA GLU A 72 -22.71 14.30 -26.55
C GLU A 72 -22.49 13.73 -27.96
N ASN A 73 -22.79 14.51 -29.02
CA ASN A 73 -22.59 14.04 -30.38
C ASN A 73 -21.11 13.76 -30.71
N ALA A 74 -20.19 14.59 -30.22
CA ALA A 74 -18.75 14.38 -30.41
C ALA A 74 -18.27 13.10 -29.71
N ARG A 75 -18.70 12.91 -28.46
CA ARG A 75 -18.43 11.71 -27.65
C ARG A 75 -18.94 10.43 -28.32
N LEU A 76 -20.19 10.45 -28.80
CA LEU A 76 -20.81 9.33 -29.53
C LEU A 76 -20.12 9.05 -30.87
N THR A 77 -19.71 10.10 -31.58
CA THR A 77 -18.95 10.01 -32.83
C THR A 77 -17.60 9.35 -32.59
N TYR A 78 -16.86 9.79 -31.57
CA TYR A 78 -15.60 9.19 -31.15
C TYR A 78 -15.79 7.71 -30.86
N ARG A 79 -16.71 7.36 -29.95
CA ARG A 79 -17.03 5.97 -29.59
C ARG A 79 -17.29 5.08 -30.80
N THR A 80 -18.15 5.52 -31.71
CA THR A 80 -18.66 4.69 -32.81
C THR A 80 -17.67 4.58 -33.96
N ASN A 81 -16.95 5.66 -34.26
CA ASN A 81 -16.10 5.75 -35.44
C ASN A 81 -14.62 5.45 -35.16
N LEU A 82 -14.15 5.46 -33.91
CA LEU A 82 -12.71 5.35 -33.60
C LEU A 82 -12.02 4.15 -34.26
N ARG A 83 -12.72 3.03 -34.37
CA ARG A 83 -12.15 1.79 -34.95
C ARG A 83 -12.17 1.77 -36.48
N LYS A 84 -12.84 2.72 -37.14
CA LYS A 84 -12.84 2.85 -38.60
C LYS A 84 -11.49 3.39 -39.05
N LYS A 85 -10.87 2.74 -40.04
CA LYS A 85 -9.53 3.11 -40.56
C LYS A 85 -9.44 4.55 -41.05
N ALA A 86 -10.52 5.07 -41.64
CA ALA A 86 -10.60 6.44 -42.17
C ALA A 86 -10.88 7.51 -41.11
N PHE A 87 -11.29 7.12 -39.89
CA PHE A 87 -11.61 8.09 -38.85
C PHE A 87 -10.34 8.64 -38.21
N GLN A 88 -10.17 9.95 -38.28
CA GLN A 88 -9.07 10.67 -37.65
C GLN A 88 -9.61 11.49 -36.48
N VAL A 89 -8.89 11.42 -35.35
CA VAL A 89 -9.22 12.21 -34.16
C VAL A 89 -8.41 13.50 -34.27
N PRO A 90 -9.04 14.69 -34.25
CA PRO A 90 -8.32 15.96 -34.33
C PRO A 90 -7.34 16.15 -33.18
N GLY A 91 -6.20 16.79 -33.43
CA GLY A 91 -5.20 17.13 -32.41
C GLY A 91 -4.09 16.10 -32.24
N VAL A 92 -3.32 16.25 -31.16
CA VAL A 92 -2.17 15.39 -30.82
C VAL A 92 -2.62 14.31 -29.83
N ARG A 93 -2.24 13.06 -30.09
CA ARG A 93 -2.57 11.94 -29.21
C ARG A 93 -1.85 12.06 -27.88
N TRP A 94 -2.53 11.68 -26.80
CA TRP A 94 -1.93 11.57 -25.47
C TRP A 94 -0.78 10.57 -25.42
N TYR A 95 -0.92 9.45 -26.15
CA TYR A 95 0.01 8.34 -26.07
C TYR A 95 0.31 7.78 -27.47
N ALA A 96 1.49 7.16 -27.60
CA ALA A 96 1.86 6.41 -28.79
C ALA A 96 1.22 5.01 -28.79
N ASP A 97 1.18 4.35 -29.97
CA ASP A 97 0.51 3.06 -30.15
C ASP A 97 1.08 1.94 -29.26
N ASN A 98 2.37 2.00 -28.91
CA ASN A 98 3.05 1.08 -27.99
C ASN A 98 2.61 1.21 -26.52
N THR A 99 1.77 2.20 -26.19
CA THR A 99 1.17 2.34 -24.85
C THR A 99 -0.05 1.42 -24.69
N ARG A 100 -0.48 0.74 -25.76
CA ARG A 100 -1.56 -0.24 -25.75
C ARG A 100 -1.36 -1.32 -24.68
N GLU A 101 -0.15 -1.87 -24.58
CA GLU A 101 0.20 -2.94 -23.65
C GLU A 101 0.16 -2.46 -22.19
N PRO A 102 0.80 -1.33 -21.81
CA PRO A 102 0.63 -0.73 -20.48
C PRO A 102 -0.82 -0.39 -20.08
N ILE A 103 -1.67 0.01 -21.03
CA ILE A 103 -3.11 0.21 -20.73
C ILE A 103 -3.78 -1.13 -20.42
N ARG A 104 -3.50 -2.16 -21.22
CA ARG A 104 -4.15 -3.48 -21.10
C ARG A 104 -3.68 -4.23 -19.86
N ASP A 105 -2.38 -4.37 -19.67
CA ASP A 105 -1.80 -5.32 -18.72
C ASP A 105 -1.67 -4.65 -17.35
N GLU A 106 -1.00 -3.51 -17.27
CA GLU A 106 -0.78 -2.83 -15.99
C GLU A 106 -2.06 -2.13 -15.48
N THR A 107 -2.66 -1.26 -16.30
CA THR A 107 -3.77 -0.40 -15.84
C THR A 107 -5.09 -1.17 -15.69
N LEU A 108 -5.50 -1.90 -16.73
CA LEU A 108 -6.78 -2.61 -16.74
C LEU A 108 -6.71 -3.93 -15.98
N ARG A 109 -5.80 -4.85 -16.34
CA ARG A 109 -5.76 -6.19 -15.74
C ARG A 109 -5.19 -6.18 -14.33
N GLU A 110 -4.00 -5.65 -14.12
CA GLU A 110 -3.30 -5.73 -12.83
C GLU A 110 -3.74 -4.67 -11.84
N GLY A 111 -4.19 -3.51 -12.31
CA GLY A 111 -4.75 -2.44 -11.49
C GLY A 111 -6.26 -2.58 -11.30
N LEU A 112 -7.05 -2.03 -12.21
CA LEU A 112 -8.48 -1.77 -12.01
C LEU A 112 -9.34 -3.06 -11.91
N LEU A 113 -8.99 -4.13 -12.60
CA LEU A 113 -9.74 -5.39 -12.55
C LEU A 113 -9.51 -6.15 -11.24
N VAL A 114 -8.26 -6.20 -10.73
CA VAL A 114 -7.91 -6.86 -9.46
C VAL A 114 -8.66 -6.25 -8.28
N VAL A 115 -8.82 -4.93 -8.29
CA VAL A 115 -9.54 -4.19 -7.23
C VAL A 115 -11.05 -4.10 -7.47
N GLY A 116 -11.55 -4.77 -8.52
CA GLY A 116 -12.97 -4.81 -8.84
C GLY A 116 -13.56 -3.48 -9.31
N ALA A 117 -12.73 -2.52 -9.74
CA ALA A 117 -13.14 -1.22 -10.27
C ALA A 117 -13.69 -1.30 -11.70
N VAL A 118 -13.27 -2.32 -12.47
CA VAL A 118 -13.63 -2.52 -13.86
C VAL A 118 -14.16 -3.93 -14.08
N LEU A 119 -15.16 -4.06 -14.94
CA LEU A 119 -15.68 -5.33 -15.45
C LEU A 119 -14.96 -5.72 -16.75
N GLU A 120 -14.77 -7.02 -16.96
CA GLU A 120 -14.31 -7.59 -18.23
C GLU A 120 -15.39 -8.49 -18.83
N ARG A 121 -15.62 -8.37 -20.14
CA ARG A 121 -16.52 -9.27 -20.87
C ARG A 121 -15.93 -10.68 -20.92
N PRO A 122 -16.64 -11.71 -20.44
CA PRO A 122 -16.15 -13.08 -20.47
C PRO A 122 -16.21 -13.70 -21.88
N ASP A 123 -17.05 -13.17 -22.79
CA ASP A 123 -17.27 -13.72 -24.13
C ASP A 123 -16.20 -13.31 -25.16
N ILE A 124 -15.24 -12.45 -24.77
CA ILE A 124 -14.18 -11.96 -25.65
C ILE A 124 -12.83 -12.53 -25.20
N PRO A 125 -12.13 -13.31 -26.03
CA PRO A 125 -10.81 -13.86 -25.69
C PRO A 125 -9.80 -12.79 -25.30
N THR A 126 -8.91 -13.13 -24.37
CA THR A 126 -7.87 -12.22 -23.85
C THR A 126 -6.93 -11.69 -24.93
N THR A 127 -6.75 -12.43 -26.03
CA THR A 127 -5.93 -12.09 -27.20
C THR A 127 -6.64 -11.21 -28.23
N SER A 128 -7.97 -11.06 -28.12
CA SER A 128 -8.76 -10.26 -29.05
C SER A 128 -8.45 -8.77 -28.91
N GLY A 129 -8.45 -8.05 -30.04
CA GLY A 129 -8.38 -6.59 -30.08
C GLY A 129 -9.72 -5.89 -29.85
N LEU A 130 -10.79 -6.64 -29.56
CA LEU A 130 -12.12 -6.08 -29.33
C LEU A 130 -12.22 -5.38 -27.96
N PRO A 131 -12.99 -4.27 -27.86
CA PRO A 131 -13.30 -3.64 -26.59
C PRO A 131 -14.06 -4.59 -25.66
N ARG A 132 -13.70 -4.60 -24.37
CA ARG A 132 -14.23 -5.57 -23.41
C ARG A 132 -14.24 -5.12 -21.96
N TYR A 133 -13.88 -3.87 -21.67
CA TYR A 133 -13.79 -3.36 -20.30
C TYR A 133 -14.85 -2.30 -20.03
N ALA A 134 -15.49 -2.30 -18.87
CA ALA A 134 -16.44 -1.26 -18.48
C ALA A 134 -16.20 -0.86 -17.02
N LEU A 135 -16.30 0.43 -16.71
CA LEU A 135 -16.19 0.93 -15.35
C LEU A 135 -17.41 0.48 -14.54
N LYS A 136 -17.24 0.04 -13.29
CA LYS A 136 -18.40 -0.23 -12.42
C LYS A 136 -19.23 1.03 -12.19
N ALA A 137 -20.54 0.87 -12.09
CA ALA A 137 -21.45 2.00 -11.99
C ALA A 137 -21.23 2.80 -10.69
N ASP A 138 -20.98 2.11 -9.58
CA ASP A 138 -20.74 2.76 -8.28
C ASP A 138 -19.39 3.49 -8.22
N LEU A 139 -18.37 3.03 -8.94
CA LEU A 139 -17.12 3.77 -9.11
C LEU A 139 -17.29 4.97 -10.05
N ALA A 140 -18.05 4.82 -11.15
CA ALA A 140 -18.33 5.92 -12.07
C ALA A 140 -19.00 7.11 -11.37
N ALA A 141 -19.91 6.83 -10.42
CA ALA A 141 -20.60 7.84 -9.62
C ALA A 141 -19.63 8.67 -8.75
N LEU A 142 -18.49 8.11 -8.33
CA LEU A 142 -17.48 8.85 -7.56
C LEU A 142 -16.76 9.94 -8.36
N PHE A 143 -16.94 10.00 -9.67
CA PHE A 143 -16.36 11.03 -10.53
C PHE A 143 -17.36 12.12 -10.95
N ASP A 144 -18.60 12.08 -10.45
CA ASP A 144 -19.57 13.15 -10.69
C ASP A 144 -19.00 14.52 -10.25
N PRO A 145 -18.89 15.51 -11.15
CA PRO A 145 -18.38 16.84 -10.80
C PRO A 145 -19.18 17.53 -9.69
N ASP A 146 -20.47 17.22 -9.57
CA ASP A 146 -21.36 17.82 -8.56
C ASP A 146 -21.18 17.18 -7.17
N LEU A 147 -20.52 16.01 -7.10
CA LEU A 147 -20.18 15.35 -5.84
C LEU A 147 -18.88 15.92 -5.26
N ALA A 148 -18.97 16.68 -4.16
CA ALA A 148 -17.84 17.37 -3.54
C ALA A 148 -17.86 17.34 -2.01
N GLY A 149 -16.77 17.78 -1.37
CA GLY A 149 -16.70 17.99 0.07
C GLY A 149 -16.93 16.73 0.91
N GLU A 150 -17.78 16.86 1.93
CA GLU A 150 -18.09 15.76 2.86
C GLU A 150 -18.84 14.62 2.17
N ASP A 151 -19.74 14.94 1.22
CA ASP A 151 -20.50 13.94 0.47
C ASP A 151 -19.57 13.06 -0.39
N LEU A 152 -18.59 13.67 -1.06
CA LEU A 152 -17.55 12.92 -1.78
C LEU A 152 -16.75 12.01 -0.83
N SER A 153 -16.34 12.55 0.31
CA SER A 153 -15.56 11.80 1.30
C SER A 153 -16.33 10.59 1.84
N ALA A 154 -17.63 10.77 2.11
CA ALA A 154 -18.52 9.71 2.55
C ALA A 154 -18.78 8.66 1.46
N ALA A 155 -18.97 9.08 0.21
CA ALA A 155 -19.18 8.17 -0.92
C ALA A 155 -17.94 7.32 -1.21
N ILE A 156 -16.74 7.92 -1.20
CA ILE A 156 -15.46 7.21 -1.35
C ILE A 156 -15.30 6.18 -0.22
N LEU A 157 -15.62 6.57 1.01
CA LEU A 157 -15.62 5.69 2.17
C LEU A 157 -16.50 4.46 1.98
N ALA A 158 -17.77 4.66 1.61
CA ALA A 158 -18.72 3.57 1.39
C ALA A 158 -18.25 2.64 0.26
N TRP A 159 -17.69 3.20 -0.81
CA TRP A 159 -17.12 2.41 -1.91
C TRP A 159 -15.93 1.58 -1.43
N GLN A 160 -15.02 2.17 -0.66
CA GLN A 160 -13.89 1.47 -0.06
C GLN A 160 -14.34 0.32 0.84
N GLU A 161 -15.34 0.54 1.69
CA GLU A 161 -15.88 -0.50 2.56
C GLU A 161 -16.45 -1.70 1.81
N LYS A 162 -17.12 -1.41 0.68
CA LYS A 162 -17.76 -2.42 -0.18
C LYS A 162 -16.76 -3.22 -1.00
N HIS A 163 -15.72 -2.57 -1.54
CA HIS A 163 -14.85 -3.16 -2.56
C HIS A 163 -13.43 -3.51 -2.11
N LEU A 164 -12.92 -2.88 -1.05
CA LEU A 164 -11.60 -3.21 -0.53
C LEU A 164 -11.66 -4.44 0.40
N SER A 165 -10.63 -5.29 0.34
CA SER A 165 -10.51 -6.49 1.20
C SER A 165 -10.53 -6.13 2.69
N ARG A 166 -10.77 -7.10 3.58
CA ARG A 166 -10.76 -6.87 5.04
C ARG A 166 -9.43 -6.26 5.51
N SER A 167 -8.31 -6.76 4.98
CA SER A 167 -6.98 -6.20 5.23
C SER A 167 -6.85 -4.78 4.66
N ALA A 168 -7.39 -4.51 3.46
CA ALA A 168 -7.49 -3.15 2.91
C ALA A 168 -8.29 -2.17 3.75
N ARG A 169 -9.38 -2.60 4.37
CA ARG A 169 -10.18 -1.80 5.30
C ARG A 169 -9.45 -1.53 6.63
N ALA A 170 -8.84 -2.55 7.24
CA ALA A 170 -8.07 -2.38 8.47
C ALA A 170 -6.93 -1.35 8.27
N ARG A 171 -6.30 -1.37 7.09
CA ARG A 171 -5.23 -0.42 6.71
C ARG A 171 -5.72 1.01 6.56
N VAL A 172 -6.85 1.22 5.86
CA VAL A 172 -7.47 2.55 5.73
C VAL A 172 -7.82 3.12 7.11
N SER A 173 -8.33 2.29 8.02
CA SER A 173 -8.64 2.69 9.40
C SER A 173 -7.39 3.07 10.19
N LEU A 174 -6.31 2.28 10.10
CA LEU A 174 -5.04 2.56 10.81
C LEU A 174 -4.39 3.87 10.31
N MET A 175 -4.38 4.11 9.00
CA MET A 175 -3.83 5.34 8.43
C MET A 175 -4.67 6.57 8.78
N ARG A 176 -6.01 6.46 8.77
CA ARG A 176 -6.90 7.57 9.17
C ARG A 176 -6.81 7.89 10.66
N ALA A 177 -6.52 6.90 11.50
CA ALA A 177 -6.22 7.13 12.91
C ALA A 177 -4.87 7.85 13.12
N GLY A 178 -3.90 7.67 12.21
CA GLY A 178 -2.62 8.40 12.22
C GLY A 178 -2.71 9.85 11.71
N THR A 179 -3.67 10.17 10.83
CA THR A 179 -3.83 11.52 10.26
C THR A 179 -4.73 12.47 11.08
N ALA A 180 -5.36 11.99 12.16
CA ALA A 180 -6.24 12.79 13.00
C ALA A 180 -5.46 13.66 14.00
N GLY A 181 -5.09 14.87 13.58
CA GLY A 181 -4.95 16.03 14.48
C GLY A 181 -3.54 16.58 14.70
N ARG A 182 -3.49 17.89 14.96
CA ARG A 182 -2.29 18.69 15.31
C ARG A 182 -1.65 18.30 16.66
N ASP A 183 -2.14 17.24 17.30
CA ASP A 183 -1.89 16.87 18.70
C ASP A 183 -0.92 15.69 18.90
N GLY A 184 -0.24 15.23 17.84
CA GLY A 184 0.72 14.12 17.92
C GLY A 184 0.09 12.75 17.68
N VAL A 185 0.93 11.76 17.34
CA VAL A 185 0.50 10.36 17.15
C VAL A 185 0.54 9.67 18.51
N LEU A 186 -0.62 9.33 19.07
CA LEU A 186 -0.72 8.61 20.33
C LEU A 186 -0.56 7.10 20.09
N VAL A 187 0.46 6.49 20.67
CA VAL A 187 0.78 5.06 20.63
C VAL A 187 0.35 4.41 21.94
N SER A 188 -0.41 3.32 21.85
CA SER A 188 -0.88 2.54 23.01
C SER A 188 -0.02 1.30 23.16
N PHE A 189 0.60 1.15 24.32
CA PHE A 189 1.51 0.03 24.61
C PHE A 189 0.72 -1.18 25.13
N PRO A 190 1.22 -2.42 24.97
CA PRO A 190 0.53 -3.61 25.45
C PRO A 190 0.22 -3.63 26.96
N ASN A 191 1.01 -2.90 27.76
CA ASN A 191 0.82 -2.78 29.21
C ASN A 191 -0.27 -1.75 29.60
N GLY A 192 -0.91 -1.10 28.63
CA GLY A 192 -1.93 -0.07 28.84
C GLY A 192 -1.38 1.35 28.93
N ASP A 193 -0.06 1.54 28.93
CA ASP A 193 0.54 2.87 28.86
C ASP A 193 0.32 3.50 27.48
N THR A 194 0.44 4.82 27.40
CA THR A 194 0.39 5.54 26.13
C THR A 194 1.58 6.47 25.98
N ARG A 195 2.08 6.61 24.76
CA ARG A 195 3.19 7.51 24.41
C ARG A 195 2.81 8.35 23.20
N ARG A 196 3.17 9.63 23.23
CA ARG A 196 2.84 10.55 22.15
C ARG A 196 4.08 10.87 21.32
N LEU A 197 4.01 10.58 20.04
CA LEU A 197 5.06 10.87 19.07
C LEU A 197 4.75 12.16 18.29
N VAL A 198 5.80 12.82 17.81
CA VAL A 198 5.66 13.93 16.86
C VAL A 198 4.99 13.40 15.59
N PRO A 199 4.01 14.10 14.98
CA PRO A 199 3.39 13.65 13.74
C PRO A 199 4.40 13.43 12.62
N GLY A 200 4.25 12.33 11.89
CA GLY A 200 5.07 12.06 10.69
C GLY A 200 5.05 10.58 10.28
N PRO A 201 5.50 10.26 9.05
CA PRO A 201 5.41 8.91 8.50
C PRO A 201 6.11 7.83 9.35
N SER A 202 7.27 8.13 9.95
CA SER A 202 7.94 7.20 10.86
C SER A 202 7.14 6.95 12.15
N SER A 203 6.43 7.96 12.66
CA SER A 203 5.58 7.81 13.85
C SER A 203 4.35 6.95 13.56
N ASP A 204 3.77 7.09 12.36
CA ASP A 204 2.66 6.24 11.91
C ASP A 204 3.08 4.78 11.79
N ILE A 205 4.24 4.51 11.19
CA ILE A 205 4.78 3.14 11.10
C ILE A 205 5.13 2.62 12.51
N SER A 206 5.73 3.43 13.39
CA SER A 206 6.07 3.03 14.77
C SER A 206 4.82 2.65 15.57
N LYS A 207 3.75 3.46 15.47
CA LYS A 207 2.45 3.15 16.06
C LYS A 207 1.93 1.81 15.56
N ALA A 208 1.97 1.57 14.25
CA ALA A 208 1.53 0.31 13.67
C ALA A 208 2.40 -0.88 14.09
N VAL A 209 3.71 -0.69 14.27
CA VAL A 209 4.59 -1.74 14.82
C VAL A 209 4.13 -2.15 16.22
N VAL A 210 3.86 -1.19 17.11
CA VAL A 210 3.44 -1.48 18.48
C VAL A 210 2.01 -2.04 18.55
N GLU A 211 1.06 -1.40 17.89
CA GLU A 211 -0.37 -1.70 18.05
C GLU A 211 -0.85 -2.84 17.15
N VAL A 212 -0.11 -3.18 16.08
CA VAL A 212 -0.55 -4.16 15.07
C VAL A 212 0.46 -5.28 14.92
N PHE A 213 1.73 -4.98 14.60
CA PHE A 213 2.74 -6.02 14.40
C PHE A 213 2.98 -6.81 15.68
N ALA A 214 3.25 -6.13 16.81
CA ALA A 214 3.57 -6.80 18.06
C ALA A 214 2.43 -7.71 18.54
N VAL A 215 1.18 -7.24 18.42
CA VAL A 215 -0.01 -8.01 18.80
C VAL A 215 -0.26 -9.23 17.90
N LYS A 216 0.14 -9.16 16.62
CA LYS A 216 -0.11 -10.25 15.66
C LYS A 216 0.99 -11.31 15.62
N PHE A 217 2.24 -10.90 15.82
CA PHE A 217 3.39 -11.76 15.56
C PHE A 217 4.15 -12.17 16.82
N LEU A 218 3.81 -11.60 17.98
CA LEU A 218 4.37 -11.97 19.28
C LEU A 218 3.23 -12.52 20.17
N GLU A 219 3.53 -13.55 20.95
CA GLU A 219 2.53 -14.23 21.80
C GLU A 219 2.19 -13.39 23.04
N GLN A 220 3.21 -12.82 23.71
CA GLN A 220 3.05 -11.91 24.84
C GLN A 220 3.95 -10.67 24.64
N PRO A 221 3.49 -9.68 23.86
CA PRO A 221 4.31 -8.54 23.47
C PRO A 221 4.57 -7.57 24.63
N GLY A 222 5.82 -7.10 24.71
CA GLY A 222 6.24 -5.96 25.50
C GLY A 222 7.06 -4.97 24.67
N VAL A 223 7.02 -3.69 25.04
CA VAL A 223 7.86 -2.64 24.43
C VAL A 223 8.93 -2.24 25.43
N ILE A 224 10.19 -2.47 25.07
CA ILE A 224 11.35 -2.07 25.89
C ILE A 224 11.79 -0.65 25.52
N TRP A 225 11.74 -0.33 24.22
CA TRP A 225 12.25 0.92 23.68
C TRP A 225 11.42 1.38 22.48
N LEU A 226 11.16 2.69 22.42
CA LEU A 226 10.61 3.39 21.26
C LEU A 226 11.30 4.75 21.14
N SER A 227 11.98 4.97 20.02
CA SER A 227 12.71 6.21 19.74
C SER A 227 11.76 7.40 19.61
N GLU A 228 12.19 8.56 20.14
CA GLU A 228 11.49 9.84 19.98
C GLU A 228 12.35 10.81 19.16
N SER A 229 11.73 11.48 18.20
CA SER A 229 12.36 12.58 17.43
C SER A 229 12.55 13.79 18.34
N GLY A 230 13.65 13.82 19.10
CA GLY A 230 13.92 14.90 20.04
C GLY A 230 15.03 14.67 21.07
N ASN A 231 15.71 13.52 21.05
CA ASN A 231 16.88 13.24 21.90
C ASN A 231 16.66 13.41 23.42
N LYS A 232 15.42 13.30 23.91
CA LYS A 232 15.13 13.19 25.34
C LYS A 232 14.72 11.77 25.64
N VAL A 233 15.71 10.93 25.92
CA VAL A 233 15.49 9.56 26.34
C VAL A 233 14.64 9.56 27.61
N ALA A 234 13.50 8.87 27.59
CA ALA A 234 12.74 8.60 28.81
C ALA A 234 13.56 7.66 29.70
N HIS A 235 14.04 8.17 30.82
CA HIS A 235 14.84 7.46 31.84
C HIS A 235 14.34 6.05 32.26
N PRO A 236 13.02 5.74 32.24
CA PRO A 236 12.51 4.41 32.58
C PRO A 236 12.85 3.29 31.58
N ASP A 237 12.88 3.59 30.26
CA ASP A 237 13.10 2.59 29.21
C ASP A 237 14.52 2.01 29.27
N LEU A 238 15.50 2.87 29.61
CA LEU A 238 16.89 2.47 29.81
C LEU A 238 17.06 1.53 31.02
N GLN A 239 16.32 1.77 32.10
CA GLN A 239 16.38 0.90 33.28
C GLN A 239 15.82 -0.49 32.98
N LEU A 240 14.70 -0.57 32.27
CA LEU A 240 14.12 -1.85 31.86
C LEU A 240 15.10 -2.64 30.99
N ALA A 241 15.70 -1.99 30.00
CA ALA A 241 16.67 -2.61 29.12
C ALA A 241 17.96 -3.06 29.83
N SER A 242 18.51 -2.25 30.73
CA SER A 242 19.67 -2.65 31.54
C SER A 242 19.34 -3.81 32.49
N ASN A 243 18.13 -3.85 33.05
CA ASN A 243 17.71 -4.95 33.93
C ASN A 243 17.59 -6.30 33.20
N ILE A 244 17.29 -6.29 31.90
CA ILE A 244 17.29 -7.50 31.06
C ILE A 244 18.67 -7.78 30.45
N GLY A 245 19.72 -7.09 30.88
CA GLY A 245 21.09 -7.33 30.41
C GLY A 245 21.40 -6.74 29.03
N LEU A 246 20.54 -5.90 28.46
CA LEU A 246 20.90 -5.14 27.26
C LEU A 246 21.83 -4.00 27.65
N ASP A 247 23.09 -4.13 27.24
CA ASP A 247 24.10 -3.10 27.45
C ASP A 247 23.86 -1.93 26.47
N ILE A 248 23.01 -1.00 26.91
CA ILE A 248 22.68 0.26 26.22
C ILE A 248 23.74 1.34 26.53
N GLU A 249 24.99 0.98 26.83
CA GLU A 249 26.06 1.96 26.88
C GLU A 249 26.47 2.40 25.46
N ALA A 250 25.92 3.57 25.09
CA ALA A 250 26.16 4.43 23.93
C ALA A 250 24.93 4.56 23.02
N GLN A 251 24.15 5.61 23.27
CA GLN A 251 22.96 6.08 22.55
C GLN A 251 23.07 6.12 21.00
N LYS A 252 24.26 5.95 20.41
CA LYS A 252 24.50 6.07 18.97
C LYS A 252 23.98 4.89 18.14
N ASN A 253 23.72 3.73 18.76
CA ASN A 253 23.42 2.50 18.02
C ASN A 253 22.05 1.87 18.34
N LEU A 254 21.19 2.52 19.12
CA LEU A 254 19.84 2.01 19.36
C LEU A 254 19.01 2.04 18.07
N PRO A 255 18.16 1.03 17.82
CA PRO A 255 17.19 1.05 16.74
C PRO A 255 15.97 1.91 17.11
N ASP A 256 15.05 2.04 16.18
CA ASP A 256 13.80 2.75 16.42
C ASP A 256 12.92 2.09 17.48
N LEU A 257 12.80 0.76 17.49
CA LEU A 257 12.12 0.03 18.56
C LEU A 257 12.87 -1.21 19.02
N ILE A 258 12.69 -1.54 20.30
CA ILE A 258 13.03 -2.84 20.87
C ILE A 258 11.76 -3.42 21.48
N LEU A 259 11.31 -4.54 20.94
CA LEU A 259 10.21 -5.32 21.50
C LEU A 259 10.74 -6.57 22.19
N VAL A 260 9.91 -7.14 23.06
CA VAL A 260 10.13 -8.47 23.65
C VAL A 260 8.88 -9.31 23.49
N ASP A 261 9.05 -10.60 23.23
CA ASP A 261 8.00 -11.61 23.37
C ASP A 261 8.32 -12.47 24.59
N LEU A 262 7.39 -12.50 25.55
CA LEU A 262 7.48 -13.27 26.79
C LEU A 262 6.72 -14.61 26.73
N GLY A 263 6.07 -14.93 25.61
CA GLY A 263 5.37 -16.21 25.44
C GLY A 263 6.31 -17.42 25.36
N PRO A 264 7.39 -17.38 24.54
CA PRO A 264 8.36 -18.46 24.48
C PRO A 264 9.08 -18.69 25.82
N ILE A 265 9.54 -19.93 26.05
CA ILE A 265 10.30 -20.32 27.27
C ILE A 265 11.52 -19.41 27.48
N GLU A 266 12.22 -19.11 26.39
CA GLU A 266 13.29 -18.12 26.36
C GLU A 266 12.78 -16.86 25.65
N PRO A 267 12.76 -15.69 26.30
CA PRO A 267 12.23 -14.47 25.69
C PRO A 267 12.91 -14.15 24.35
N LEU A 268 12.11 -13.71 23.38
CA LEU A 268 12.58 -13.24 22.08
C LEU A 268 12.71 -11.72 22.11
N ILE A 269 13.88 -11.20 21.81
CA ILE A 269 14.12 -9.76 21.60
C ILE A 269 13.99 -9.45 20.13
N VAL A 270 13.21 -8.43 19.79
CA VAL A 270 12.98 -8.01 18.42
C VAL A 270 13.45 -6.57 18.24
N PHE A 271 14.49 -6.39 17.44
CA PHE A 271 14.95 -5.07 17.02
C PHE A 271 14.22 -4.62 15.77
N VAL A 272 13.63 -3.43 15.79
CA VAL A 272 12.86 -2.89 14.67
C VAL A 272 13.43 -1.56 14.20
N GLU A 273 13.71 -1.44 12.91
CA GLU A 273 13.98 -0.15 12.26
C GLU A 273 12.76 0.30 11.46
N VAL A 274 12.42 1.59 11.56
CA VAL A 274 11.24 2.18 10.94
C VAL A 274 11.63 3.04 9.75
N VAL A 275 11.35 2.56 8.55
CA VAL A 275 11.86 3.16 7.32
C VAL A 275 10.77 3.92 6.57
N ALA A 276 10.71 5.22 6.81
CA ALA A 276 10.01 6.16 5.94
C ALA A 276 10.85 6.54 4.71
N THR A 277 12.17 6.74 4.89
CA THR A 277 13.08 7.18 3.83
C THR A 277 14.37 6.36 3.74
N ASP A 278 15.00 6.06 4.88
CA ASP A 278 16.26 5.30 4.99
C ASP A 278 16.37 4.66 6.39
N GLY A 279 17.46 3.93 6.64
CA GLY A 279 17.78 3.39 7.98
C GLY A 279 17.42 1.92 8.18
N ALA A 280 17.27 1.15 7.11
CA ALA A 280 16.90 -0.26 7.19
C ALA A 280 17.93 -1.13 7.94
N ILE A 281 17.51 -2.33 8.37
CA ILE A 281 18.44 -3.34 8.91
C ILE A 281 19.36 -3.86 7.78
N THR A 282 20.51 -3.22 7.65
CA THR A 282 21.62 -3.66 6.78
C THR A 282 22.52 -4.67 7.50
N PRO A 283 23.38 -5.45 6.79
CA PRO A 283 24.28 -6.39 7.44
C PRO A 283 25.15 -5.75 8.55
N ARG A 284 25.70 -4.56 8.27
CA ARG A 284 26.46 -3.80 9.25
C ARG A 284 25.61 -3.40 10.47
N ARG A 285 24.34 -3.02 10.26
CA ARG A 285 23.42 -2.65 11.34
C ARG A 285 23.03 -3.87 12.17
N GLN A 286 22.77 -5.00 11.52
CA GLN A 286 22.47 -6.27 12.16
C GLN A 286 23.62 -6.72 13.07
N GLU A 287 24.87 -6.66 12.59
CA GLU A 287 26.07 -6.97 13.40
C GLU A 287 26.20 -6.04 14.63
N ALA A 288 25.97 -4.75 14.44
CA ALA A 288 26.04 -3.78 15.54
C ALA A 288 24.99 -4.06 16.63
N LEU A 289 23.77 -4.45 16.24
CA LEU A 289 22.70 -4.79 17.18
C LEU A 289 22.95 -6.15 17.85
N TYR A 290 23.50 -7.13 17.13
CA TYR A 290 23.94 -8.39 17.73
C TYR A 290 24.97 -8.20 18.84
N ALA A 291 25.91 -7.25 18.69
CA ALA A 291 26.89 -6.93 19.71
C ALA A 291 26.28 -6.35 21.00
N ILE A 292 25.06 -5.79 20.93
CA ILE A 292 24.30 -5.36 22.13
C ILE A 292 23.82 -6.60 22.88
N THR A 293 23.27 -7.58 22.17
CA THR A 293 22.74 -8.82 22.76
C THR A 293 23.83 -9.80 23.21
N ASP A 294 24.99 -9.82 22.53
CA ASP A 294 26.12 -10.68 22.91
C ASP A 294 26.68 -10.32 24.27
N ARG A 295 26.77 -9.01 24.56
CA ARG A 295 27.18 -8.51 25.88
C ARG A 295 26.19 -8.92 26.99
N GLY A 296 24.91 -9.06 26.63
CA GLY A 296 23.86 -9.55 27.53
C GLY A 296 23.76 -11.07 27.64
N GLY A 297 24.56 -11.83 26.88
CA GLY A 297 24.56 -13.30 26.91
C GLY A 297 23.39 -13.97 26.17
N PHE A 298 22.66 -13.24 25.32
CA PHE A 298 21.54 -13.80 24.56
C PHE A 298 22.03 -14.67 23.39
N SER A 299 21.36 -15.80 23.18
CA SER A 299 21.60 -16.65 22.03
C SER A 299 21.01 -16.05 20.75
N ARG A 300 21.54 -16.44 19.58
CA ARG A 300 21.01 -15.97 18.28
C ARG A 300 19.56 -16.37 18.02
N SER A 301 19.08 -17.45 18.63
CA SER A 301 17.68 -17.87 18.56
C SER A 301 16.73 -16.96 19.32
N GLN A 302 17.25 -16.14 20.24
CA GLN A 302 16.48 -15.19 21.05
C GLN A 302 16.51 -13.77 20.46
N VAL A 303 17.00 -13.59 19.24
CA VAL A 303 17.13 -12.28 18.61
C VAL A 303 16.54 -12.30 17.21
N ALA A 304 15.61 -11.39 16.94
CA ALA A 304 15.04 -11.15 15.63
C ALA A 304 15.24 -9.69 15.20
N PHE A 305 15.26 -9.48 13.89
CA PHE A 305 15.36 -8.14 13.29
C PHE A 305 14.23 -7.93 12.31
N VAL A 306 13.61 -6.77 12.38
CA VAL A 306 12.51 -6.37 11.51
C VAL A 306 12.84 -5.01 10.92
N THR A 307 12.68 -4.86 9.61
CA THR A 307 12.54 -3.53 9.01
C THR A 307 11.08 -3.29 8.67
N ALA A 308 10.49 -2.27 9.28
CA ALA A 308 9.09 -1.91 9.11
C ALA A 308 8.93 -0.77 8.10
N TYR A 309 8.02 -0.94 7.16
CA TYR A 309 7.71 0.02 6.09
C TYR A 309 6.24 0.39 6.09
N ALA A 310 5.90 1.54 5.51
CA ALA A 310 4.51 1.88 5.25
C ALA A 310 3.87 0.92 4.23
N ASP A 311 4.53 0.74 3.07
CA ASP A 311 3.98 -0.01 1.92
C ASP A 311 5.10 -0.55 1.01
N ARG A 312 4.83 -1.63 0.25
CA ARG A 312 5.79 -2.18 -0.73
C ARG A 312 6.10 -1.24 -1.90
N GLU A 313 5.20 -0.31 -2.21
CA GLU A 313 5.42 0.72 -3.21
C GLU A 313 6.08 1.99 -2.64
N ALA A 314 6.23 2.09 -1.32
CA ALA A 314 6.80 3.27 -0.67
C ALA A 314 8.26 3.51 -1.08
N ALA A 315 8.64 4.79 -1.18
CA ALA A 315 9.97 5.19 -1.60
C ALA A 315 11.07 4.62 -0.67
N GLY A 316 10.83 4.60 0.64
CA GLY A 316 11.74 4.01 1.62
C GLY A 316 12.04 2.54 1.34
N PHE A 317 11.03 1.71 1.07
CA PHE A 317 11.23 0.29 0.72
C PHE A 317 11.99 0.13 -0.59
N LYS A 318 11.54 0.79 -1.66
CA LYS A 318 12.20 0.71 -2.98
C LYS A 318 13.68 1.11 -2.92
N LYS A 319 14.02 2.10 -2.08
CA LYS A 319 15.41 2.56 -1.89
C LYS A 319 16.26 1.56 -1.12
N THR A 320 15.71 0.89 -0.11
CA THR A 320 16.49 0.14 0.89
C THR A 320 16.43 -1.37 0.77
N ILE A 321 15.49 -1.93 0.01
CA ILE A 321 15.29 -3.39 -0.16
C ILE A 321 16.56 -4.13 -0.57
N THR A 322 17.39 -3.55 -1.43
CA THR A 322 18.64 -4.16 -1.91
C THR A 322 19.72 -4.25 -0.83
N GLY A 323 19.61 -3.45 0.23
CA GLY A 323 20.55 -3.41 1.34
C GLY A 323 20.11 -4.19 2.57
N LEU A 324 18.92 -4.80 2.56
CA LEU A 324 18.41 -5.58 3.69
C LEU A 324 19.30 -6.78 4.00
N ALA A 325 19.56 -7.01 5.28
CA ALA A 325 20.35 -8.14 5.73
C ALA A 325 19.60 -9.48 5.59
N TRP A 326 20.32 -10.54 5.26
CA TRP A 326 19.78 -11.89 5.34
C TRP A 326 19.58 -12.32 6.81
N GLY A 327 18.66 -13.25 7.04
CA GLY A 327 18.26 -13.68 8.38
C GLY A 327 17.41 -12.64 9.11
N THR A 328 16.70 -11.78 8.37
CA THR A 328 15.84 -10.73 8.93
C THR A 328 14.44 -10.78 8.32
N PHE A 329 13.53 -10.03 8.92
CA PHE A 329 12.17 -9.85 8.44
C PHE A 329 11.97 -8.44 7.88
N ALA A 330 11.10 -8.33 6.87
CA ALA A 330 10.49 -7.07 6.49
C ALA A 330 8.98 -7.16 6.70
N TRP A 331 8.42 -6.09 7.27
CA TRP A 331 6.99 -5.97 7.53
C TRP A 331 6.44 -4.70 6.91
N PHE A 332 5.20 -4.76 6.42
CA PHE A 332 4.53 -3.62 5.79
C PHE A 332 3.28 -3.31 6.59
N MET A 333 3.17 -2.07 7.08
CA MET A 333 1.96 -1.57 7.71
C MET A 333 0.74 -1.73 6.79
N SER A 334 0.97 -1.54 5.49
CA SER A 334 -0.03 -1.76 4.46
C SER A 334 -0.22 -3.23 4.08
N GLU A 335 0.39 -4.21 4.72
CA GLU A 335 0.04 -5.63 4.54
C GLU A 335 0.21 -6.34 5.88
N PRO A 336 -0.57 -5.95 6.91
CA PRO A 336 -0.22 -6.19 8.31
C PRO A 336 -0.28 -7.66 8.71
N ASP A 337 -0.95 -8.49 7.92
CA ASP A 337 -1.09 -9.94 8.13
C ASP A 337 0.07 -10.73 7.51
N ASN A 338 0.98 -10.07 6.78
CA ASN A 338 2.04 -10.72 6.00
C ASN A 338 3.43 -10.33 6.51
N LEU A 339 4.36 -11.27 6.44
CA LEU A 339 5.79 -11.03 6.66
C LEU A 339 6.61 -11.49 5.47
N VAL A 340 7.67 -10.75 5.18
CA VAL A 340 8.72 -11.19 4.25
C VAL A 340 9.90 -11.67 5.06
N LEU A 341 10.30 -12.93 4.86
CA LEU A 341 11.51 -13.51 5.43
C LEU A 341 12.66 -13.42 4.41
N LEU A 342 13.71 -12.66 4.73
CA LEU A 342 14.97 -12.72 3.99
C LEU A 342 15.77 -13.90 4.52
N GLN A 343 15.59 -15.08 3.93
CA GLN A 343 16.22 -16.30 4.43
C GLN A 343 17.75 -16.30 4.25
N ASN A 344 18.49 -16.58 5.33
CA ASN A 344 19.93 -16.84 5.25
C ASN A 344 20.21 -18.34 5.05
N GLY A 345 21.16 -18.68 4.18
CA GLY A 345 21.59 -20.05 3.91
C GLY A 345 20.62 -20.87 3.03
N VAL A 346 21.03 -22.10 2.71
CA VAL A 346 20.31 -22.99 1.79
C VAL A 346 19.29 -23.83 2.55
N ARG A 347 18.00 -23.72 2.16
CA ARG A 347 16.95 -24.68 2.51
C ARG A 347 16.24 -25.13 1.23
N ARG A 348 15.76 -26.37 1.20
CA ARG A 348 15.00 -26.89 0.05
C ARG A 348 13.63 -26.20 -0.01
N LEU A 349 13.17 -25.83 -1.21
CA LEU A 349 11.87 -25.19 -1.38
C LEU A 349 10.71 -26.02 -0.80
N ALA A 350 10.79 -27.36 -0.89
CA ALA A 350 9.79 -28.25 -0.31
C ALA A 350 9.60 -28.05 1.21
N SER A 351 10.67 -27.79 1.98
CA SER A 351 10.55 -27.52 3.42
C SER A 351 9.98 -26.13 3.73
N LEU A 352 10.07 -25.19 2.79
CA LEU A 352 9.53 -23.84 2.95
C LEU A 352 8.05 -23.78 2.52
N ASN A 353 7.68 -24.54 1.49
CA ASN A 353 6.33 -24.55 0.93
C ASN A 353 5.27 -25.04 1.94
N VAL A 354 5.67 -25.87 2.92
CA VAL A 354 4.79 -26.30 4.02
C VAL A 354 4.23 -25.11 4.79
N PHE A 355 5.03 -24.05 5.00
CA PHE A 355 4.58 -22.84 5.69
C PHE A 355 3.68 -21.93 4.83
N ILE A 356 3.65 -22.13 3.52
CA ILE A 356 2.78 -21.38 2.58
C ILE A 356 1.38 -22.02 2.52
N GLU A 357 1.31 -23.35 2.52
CA GLU A 357 0.05 -24.10 2.46
C GLU A 357 -0.69 -24.11 3.81
N ALA A 358 0.06 -24.06 4.93
CA ALA A 358 -0.49 -23.96 6.26
C ALA A 358 -1.07 -22.55 6.52
N LYS A 359 -2.25 -22.25 5.97
CA LYS A 359 -3.19 -21.31 6.62
C LYS A 359 -3.71 -21.93 7.91
N ALA A 360 -2.83 -22.22 8.87
CA ALA A 360 -3.26 -22.61 10.20
C ALA A 360 -3.80 -21.35 10.89
N PRO A 361 -5.01 -21.39 11.48
CA PRO A 361 -5.42 -20.35 12.41
C PRO A 361 -4.36 -20.28 13.51
N LEU A 362 -3.95 -19.06 13.88
CA LEU A 362 -3.42 -18.82 15.21
C LEU A 362 -4.54 -19.31 16.15
N ASP A 363 -4.33 -20.45 16.82
CA ASP A 363 -5.30 -20.96 17.80
C ASP A 363 -5.52 -19.87 18.87
N PRO A 364 -6.75 -19.78 19.41
CA PRO A 364 -7.36 -18.56 19.94
C PRO A 364 -6.69 -17.92 21.14
#